data_AF-A0A1W9PXN7-F1
#
_entry.id   AF-A0A1W9PXN7-F1
#
_cell.length_a   1.000
_cell.length_b   1.000
_cell.length_c   1.000
_cell.angle_alpha   90.00
_cell.angle_beta   90.00
_cell.angle_gamma   90.00
#
_symmetry.space_group_name_H-M   'P 1'
#
loop_
_entity.id
_entity.type
_entity.pdbx_description
1 polymer ?
#
loop_
_entity_poly.entity_id
_entity_poly.type
_entity_poly.pdbx_seq_one_letter_code
_entity_poly.pdbx_strand_id
1 'polypeptide(L)'
;MKAIPLEKEYLNLVYGELVRLSQDKNLFASVLSAVEDVYLRVEAAVSEAAGAANLAFECQRGCCLCCPPNVGVELFEILPLVASLNEGPTEVFADALEAAQREDTVGPGRISFAKMFLETSKEMPHCFLLDEEKACGIYNQRPLACRLHVSTSVAVCRQEKRPQFTPKFAADLDSRVKKIVDDFAASGHHLLTGLGGTMYRMLTYNPQQRRFGLNFFGQEIIFTRP
;
A
#
# COMPACT_ATOMS: atom_id res chain seq x y z
N MET A 1 19.72 17.51 17.82
CA MET A 1 18.59 18.14 17.12
C MET A 1 17.32 17.38 17.47
N LYS A 2 16.34 18.03 18.11
CA LYS A 2 14.99 17.48 18.30
C LYS A 2 14.12 17.96 17.14
N ALA A 3 14.00 17.14 16.09
CA ALA A 3 13.09 17.36 14.97
C ALA A 3 11.87 16.44 15.16
N ILE A 4 10.89 16.86 15.97
CA ILE A 4 9.65 16.08 16.26
C ILE A 4 8.35 16.95 16.38
N PRO A 5 8.29 18.30 16.19
CA PRO A 5 6.97 18.98 16.20
C PRO A 5 6.11 18.76 14.95
N LEU A 6 6.72 18.71 13.76
CA LEU A 6 6.00 18.71 12.47
C LEU A 6 5.28 17.38 12.17
N GLU A 7 5.80 16.26 12.67
CA GLU A 7 5.23 14.94 12.39
C GLU A 7 3.87 14.74 13.06
N LYS A 8 3.69 15.22 14.31
CA LYS A 8 2.43 15.05 15.05
C LYS A 8 1.29 15.90 14.52
N GLU A 9 1.57 17.15 14.15
CA GLU A 9 0.57 18.02 13.53
C GLU A 9 0.12 17.48 12.18
N TYR A 10 1.07 17.05 11.36
CA TYR A 10 0.77 16.41 10.07
C TYR A 10 -0.03 15.12 10.25
N LEU A 11 0.32 14.30 11.24
CA LEU A 11 -0.41 13.09 11.63
C LEU A 11 -1.88 13.37 11.96
N ASN A 12 -2.14 14.37 12.79
CA ASN A 12 -3.50 14.77 13.13
C ASN A 12 -4.30 15.23 11.91
N LEU A 13 -3.67 15.96 10.98
CA LEU A 13 -4.31 16.36 9.73
C LEU A 13 -4.66 15.14 8.86
N VAL A 14 -3.76 14.17 8.77
CA VAL A 14 -3.99 12.93 8.02
C VAL A 14 -5.12 12.10 8.65
N TYR A 15 -5.09 11.88 9.97
CA TYR A 15 -6.15 11.15 10.65
C TYR A 15 -7.51 11.85 10.49
N GLY A 16 -7.55 13.17 10.68
CA GLY A 16 -8.77 13.95 10.50
C GLY A 16 -9.32 13.86 9.07
N GLU A 17 -8.44 13.88 8.07
CA GLU A 17 -8.84 13.73 6.66
C GLU A 17 -9.37 12.33 6.36
N LEU A 18 -8.73 11.26 6.87
CA LEU A 18 -9.22 9.90 6.70
C LEU A 18 -10.57 9.66 7.39
N VAL A 19 -10.77 10.21 8.60
CA VAL A 19 -12.06 10.15 9.31
C VAL A 19 -13.13 10.89 8.50
N ARG A 20 -12.85 12.13 8.04
CA ARG A 20 -13.75 12.91 7.18
C ARG A 20 -14.13 12.13 5.92
N LEU A 21 -13.15 11.52 5.25
CA LEU A 21 -13.37 10.69 4.07
C LEU A 21 -14.24 9.47 4.35
N SER A 22 -14.04 8.82 5.48
CA SER A 22 -14.83 7.63 5.85
C SER A 22 -16.31 7.93 6.18
N GLN A 23 -16.61 9.17 6.59
CA GLN A 23 -17.95 9.61 6.98
C GLN A 23 -18.75 10.23 5.82
N ASP A 24 -18.09 10.84 4.83
CA ASP A 24 -18.74 11.41 3.65
C ASP A 24 -18.67 10.44 2.45
N LYS A 25 -19.79 9.78 2.15
CA LYS A 25 -19.90 8.80 1.06
C LYS A 25 -19.57 9.35 -0.33
N ASN A 26 -19.92 10.60 -0.61
CA ASN A 26 -19.70 11.19 -1.93
C ASN A 26 -18.22 11.50 -2.13
N LEU A 27 -17.60 12.09 -1.10
CA LEU A 27 -16.18 12.35 -1.09
C LEU A 27 -15.37 11.05 -1.12
N PHE A 28 -15.79 10.02 -0.36
CA PHE A 28 -15.20 8.70 -0.39
C PHE A 28 -15.20 8.11 -1.81
N ALA A 29 -16.35 8.09 -2.46
CA ALA A 29 -16.48 7.61 -3.85
C ALA A 29 -15.62 8.41 -4.82
N SER A 30 -15.54 9.74 -4.65
CA SER A 30 -14.66 10.59 -5.45
C SER A 30 -13.18 10.22 -5.28
N VAL A 31 -12.72 9.96 -4.06
CA VAL A 31 -11.34 9.54 -3.81
C VAL A 31 -11.08 8.15 -4.36
N LEU A 32 -12.00 7.19 -4.20
CA LEU A 32 -11.86 5.87 -4.80
C LEU A 32 -11.67 5.94 -6.32
N SER A 33 -12.50 6.75 -7.00
CA SER A 33 -12.39 6.99 -8.45
C SER A 33 -11.05 7.62 -8.83
N ALA A 34 -10.58 8.61 -8.07
CA ALA A 34 -9.29 9.25 -8.31
C ALA A 34 -8.11 8.28 -8.09
N VAL A 35 -8.19 7.38 -7.12
CA VAL A 35 -7.15 6.35 -6.90
C VAL A 35 -7.20 5.28 -8.00
N GLU A 36 -8.38 4.91 -8.49
CA GLU A 36 -8.51 4.02 -9.64
C GLU A 36 -7.86 4.63 -10.91
N ASP A 37 -8.04 5.92 -11.15
CA ASP A 37 -7.33 6.63 -12.24
C ASP A 37 -5.81 6.54 -12.07
N VAL A 38 -5.28 6.78 -10.86
CA VAL A 38 -3.85 6.61 -10.56
C VAL A 38 -3.38 5.20 -10.91
N TYR A 39 -4.15 4.17 -10.54
CA TYR A 39 -3.82 2.78 -10.85
C TYR A 39 -3.76 2.50 -12.35
N LEU A 40 -4.77 2.94 -13.09
CA LEU A 40 -4.81 2.76 -14.54
C LEU A 40 -3.65 3.48 -15.24
N ARG A 41 -3.33 4.69 -14.80
CA ARG A 41 -2.20 5.48 -15.33
C ARG A 41 -0.85 4.83 -15.02
N VAL A 42 -0.69 4.24 -13.83
CA VAL A 42 0.53 3.51 -13.47
C VAL A 42 0.65 2.23 -14.29
N GLU A 43 -0.42 1.46 -14.47
CA GLU A 43 -0.38 0.26 -15.33
C GLU A 43 -0.05 0.61 -16.79
N ALA A 44 -0.61 1.70 -17.31
CA ALA A 44 -0.25 2.23 -18.62
C ALA A 44 1.25 2.60 -18.68
N ALA A 45 1.76 3.32 -17.69
CA ALA A 45 3.17 3.70 -17.61
C ALA A 45 4.11 2.49 -17.54
N VAL A 46 3.75 1.44 -16.79
CA VAL A 46 4.48 0.16 -16.75
C VAL A 46 4.51 -0.50 -18.12
N SER A 47 3.36 -0.57 -18.79
CA SER A 47 3.24 -1.16 -20.13
C SER A 47 4.06 -0.39 -21.18
N GLU A 48 4.01 0.95 -21.15
CA GLU A 48 4.79 1.81 -22.04
C GLU A 48 6.29 1.67 -21.82
N ALA A 49 6.74 1.71 -20.57
CA ALA A 49 8.15 1.55 -20.22
C ALA A 49 8.68 0.17 -20.64
N ALA A 50 7.87 -0.87 -20.51
CA ALA A 50 8.22 -2.21 -20.96
C ALA A 50 8.32 -2.31 -22.48
N GLY A 51 7.35 -1.72 -23.21
CA GLY A 51 7.40 -1.62 -24.67
C GLY A 51 8.65 -0.88 -25.16
N ALA A 52 8.99 0.26 -24.54
CA ALA A 52 10.19 1.03 -24.86
C ALA A 52 11.49 0.26 -24.57
N ALA A 53 11.48 -0.64 -23.59
CA ALA A 53 12.61 -1.49 -23.23
C ALA A 53 12.60 -2.85 -23.96
N ASN A 54 11.61 -3.12 -24.83
CA ASN A 54 11.37 -4.41 -25.47
C ASN A 54 11.33 -5.58 -24.47
N LEU A 55 10.64 -5.36 -23.34
CA LEU A 55 10.46 -6.34 -22.27
C LEU A 55 9.05 -6.95 -22.34
N ALA A 56 8.97 -8.26 -22.15
CA ALA A 56 7.72 -8.96 -21.92
C ALA A 56 7.62 -9.34 -20.43
N PHE A 57 6.55 -8.91 -19.76
CA PHE A 57 6.31 -9.34 -18.37
C PHE A 57 5.68 -10.71 -18.34
N GLU A 58 6.16 -11.54 -17.41
CA GLU A 58 5.55 -12.84 -17.10
C GLU A 58 4.75 -12.79 -15.78
N CYS A 59 4.76 -11.64 -15.08
CA CYS A 59 3.94 -11.42 -13.90
C CYS A 59 2.47 -11.19 -14.29
N GLN A 60 1.58 -12.01 -13.75
CA GLN A 60 0.13 -11.94 -13.98
C GLN A 60 -0.61 -12.42 -12.73
N ARG A 61 -1.93 -12.22 -12.67
CA ARG A 61 -2.77 -12.79 -11.62
C ARG A 61 -2.53 -14.31 -11.53
N GLY A 62 -2.25 -14.81 -10.33
CA GLY A 62 -1.85 -16.21 -10.10
C GLY A 62 -0.34 -16.46 -10.06
N CYS A 63 0.50 -15.48 -10.44
CA CYS A 63 1.94 -15.54 -10.21
C CYS A 63 2.27 -15.14 -8.77
N CYS A 64 2.57 -16.12 -7.93
CA CYS A 64 2.88 -15.94 -6.50
C CYS A 64 4.38 -16.11 -6.15
N LEU A 65 5.24 -16.28 -7.15
CA LEU A 65 6.59 -16.83 -6.95
C LEU A 65 7.56 -15.91 -6.21
N CYS A 66 7.37 -14.58 -6.31
CA CYS A 66 8.19 -13.56 -5.67
C CYS A 66 7.38 -12.51 -4.90
N CYS A 67 6.10 -12.77 -4.62
CA CYS A 67 5.26 -11.83 -3.87
C CYS A 67 5.78 -11.74 -2.42
N PRO A 68 6.17 -10.54 -1.94
CA PRO A 68 6.68 -10.40 -0.59
C PRO A 68 5.56 -10.62 0.43
N PRO A 69 5.89 -11.09 1.65
CA PRO A 69 4.91 -11.28 2.71
C PRO A 69 4.37 -9.98 3.28
N ASN A 70 5.09 -8.87 3.08
CA ASN A 70 4.66 -7.54 3.49
C ASN A 70 4.46 -6.68 2.24
N VAL A 71 3.38 -5.92 2.22
CA VAL A 71 3.06 -5.02 1.11
C VAL A 71 3.05 -3.58 1.61
N GLY A 72 3.94 -2.77 1.04
CA GLY A 72 3.95 -1.33 1.23
C GLY A 72 2.76 -0.69 0.52
N VAL A 73 2.11 0.26 1.17
CA VAL A 73 0.96 1.00 0.62
C VAL A 73 1.12 2.48 0.84
N GLU A 74 0.70 3.27 -0.15
CA GLU A 74 0.56 4.71 0.01
C GLU A 74 -0.70 5.05 0.79
N LEU A 75 -0.73 6.24 1.39
CA LEU A 75 -1.81 6.66 2.27
C LEU A 75 -3.16 6.75 1.53
N PHE A 76 -3.17 7.25 0.29
CA PHE A 76 -4.37 7.26 -0.54
C PHE A 76 -4.89 5.86 -0.90
N GLU A 77 -4.05 4.82 -0.82
CA GLU A 77 -4.43 3.44 -1.15
C GLU A 77 -5.14 2.73 0.00
N ILE A 78 -5.04 3.26 1.22
CA ILE A 78 -5.68 2.64 2.38
C ILE A 78 -7.19 2.55 2.19
N LEU A 79 -7.82 3.60 1.64
CA LEU A 79 -9.27 3.63 1.46
C LEU A 79 -9.78 2.54 0.49
N PRO A 80 -9.27 2.40 -0.74
CA PRO A 80 -9.68 1.30 -1.61
C PRO A 80 -9.30 -0.07 -1.06
N LEU A 81 -8.17 -0.20 -0.35
CA LEU A 81 -7.80 -1.47 0.30
C LEU A 81 -8.79 -1.87 1.39
N VAL A 82 -9.14 -0.94 2.27
CA VAL A 82 -10.15 -1.14 3.31
C VAL A 82 -11.49 -1.45 2.67
N ALA A 83 -11.90 -0.73 1.64
CA ALA A 83 -13.13 -1.00 0.90
C ALA A 83 -13.16 -2.38 0.21
N SER A 84 -11.99 -2.90 -0.20
CA SER A 84 -11.88 -4.22 -0.86
C SER A 84 -11.72 -5.37 0.13
N LEU A 85 -11.11 -5.11 1.29
CA LEU A 85 -10.79 -6.12 2.30
C LEU A 85 -11.87 -6.23 3.38
N ASN A 86 -12.67 -5.20 3.60
CA ASN A 86 -13.80 -5.22 4.52
C ASN A 86 -15.10 -5.59 3.80
N GLU A 87 -15.87 -6.48 4.42
CA GLU A 87 -17.27 -6.74 4.07
C GLU A 87 -18.23 -5.90 4.95
N GLY A 88 -17.70 -4.98 5.76
CA GLY A 88 -18.43 -4.13 6.72
C GLY A 88 -18.40 -2.63 6.40
N PRO A 89 -19.22 -1.82 7.09
CA PRO A 89 -19.35 -0.38 6.82
C PRO A 89 -18.05 0.38 7.12
N THR A 90 -17.77 1.43 6.34
CA THR A 90 -16.62 2.34 6.51
C THR A 90 -16.55 3.02 7.88
N GLU A 91 -17.64 2.98 8.65
CA GLU A 91 -17.72 3.48 10.03
C GLU A 91 -16.76 2.73 10.98
N VAL A 92 -16.56 1.41 10.80
CA VAL A 92 -15.59 0.63 11.59
C VAL A 92 -14.16 1.11 11.35
N PHE A 93 -13.87 1.56 10.13
CA PHE A 93 -12.58 2.15 9.78
C PHE A 93 -12.39 3.52 10.45
N ALA A 94 -13.45 4.34 10.51
CA ALA A 94 -13.44 5.63 11.21
C ALA A 94 -13.13 5.46 12.70
N ASP A 95 -13.85 4.55 13.38
CA ASP A 95 -13.67 4.28 14.81
C ASP A 95 -12.24 3.81 15.12
N ALA A 96 -11.67 2.97 14.25
CA ALA A 96 -10.31 2.48 14.39
C ALA A 96 -9.26 3.59 14.20
N LEU A 97 -9.49 4.52 13.27
CA LEU A 97 -8.65 5.70 13.09
C LEU A 97 -8.71 6.64 14.29
N GLU A 98 -9.90 6.89 14.83
CA GLU A 98 -10.08 7.73 16.03
C GLU A 98 -9.49 7.08 17.28
N ALA A 99 -9.55 5.75 17.41
CA ALA A 99 -8.86 5.02 18.46
C ALA A 99 -7.33 5.17 18.33
N ALA A 100 -6.79 4.95 17.13
CA ALA A 100 -5.36 5.11 16.84
C ALA A 100 -4.88 6.55 17.13
N GLN A 101 -5.63 7.57 16.71
CA GLN A 101 -5.32 8.97 17.00
C GLN A 101 -5.26 9.26 18.51
N ARG A 102 -6.14 8.65 19.32
CA ARG A 102 -6.12 8.79 20.78
C ARG A 102 -4.89 8.12 21.40
N GLU A 103 -4.54 6.93 20.93
CA GLU A 103 -3.38 6.16 21.42
C GLU A 103 -2.04 6.81 21.04
N ASP A 104 -1.99 7.60 19.95
CA ASP A 104 -0.78 8.30 19.48
C ASP A 104 -0.34 9.44 20.44
N THR A 105 -1.11 9.68 21.50
CA THR A 105 -0.71 10.55 22.60
C THR A 105 0.41 9.97 23.48
N VAL A 106 0.70 8.67 23.38
CA VAL A 106 1.72 7.96 24.21
C VAL A 106 3.12 7.97 23.58
N GLY A 107 3.28 8.52 22.37
CA GLY A 107 4.56 8.66 21.68
C GLY A 107 4.94 7.42 20.86
N PRO A 108 5.74 7.58 19.79
CA PRO A 108 6.00 6.50 18.84
C PRO A 108 6.81 5.39 19.51
N GLY A 109 6.16 4.27 19.82
CA GLY A 109 6.82 3.00 19.99
C GLY A 109 7.52 2.67 18.67
N ARG A 110 8.83 2.97 18.57
CA ARG A 110 9.63 2.68 17.38
C ARG A 110 9.84 1.16 17.29
N ILE A 111 8.83 0.44 16.81
CA ILE A 111 9.05 -0.90 16.28
C ILE A 111 9.98 -0.72 15.09
N SER A 112 11.18 -1.29 15.19
CA SER A 112 12.13 -1.28 14.07
C SER A 112 11.46 -1.94 12.87
N PHE A 113 11.27 -1.19 11.79
CA PHE A 113 10.69 -1.69 10.54
C PHE A 113 11.40 -2.96 10.06
N ALA A 114 12.74 -2.97 10.14
CA ALA A 114 13.53 -4.15 9.80
C ALA A 114 13.19 -5.35 10.68
N LYS A 115 12.93 -5.13 11.98
CA LYS A 115 12.51 -6.19 12.90
C LYS A 115 11.12 -6.73 12.53
N MET A 116 10.12 -5.86 12.35
CA MET A 116 8.78 -6.27 11.93
C MET A 116 8.82 -7.02 10.59
N PHE A 117 9.52 -6.49 9.59
CA PHE A 117 9.68 -7.14 8.30
C PHE A 117 10.28 -8.54 8.43
N LEU A 118 11.35 -8.69 9.23
CA LEU A 118 12.01 -9.98 9.47
C LEU A 118 11.14 -10.95 10.25
N GLU A 119 10.34 -10.49 11.21
CA GLU A 119 9.44 -11.33 12.00
C GLU A 119 8.28 -11.84 11.12
N THR A 120 7.59 -10.95 10.39
CA THR A 120 6.50 -11.37 9.49
C THR A 120 7.00 -12.30 8.38
N SER A 121 8.21 -12.06 7.85
CA SER A 121 8.77 -12.92 6.79
C SER A 121 9.15 -14.32 7.26
N LYS A 122 9.38 -14.52 8.57
CA LYS A 122 9.65 -15.84 9.15
C LYS A 122 8.35 -16.65 9.31
N GLU A 123 7.27 -15.98 9.68
CA GLU A 123 5.98 -16.63 9.95
C GLU A 123 5.17 -16.86 8.67
N MET A 124 5.28 -15.96 7.70
CA MET A 124 4.58 -16.04 6.42
C MET A 124 5.59 -16.00 5.27
N PRO A 125 5.89 -17.15 4.61
CA PRO A 125 6.82 -17.18 3.49
C PRO A 125 6.23 -16.63 2.18
N HIS A 126 4.93 -16.33 2.16
CA HIS A 126 4.18 -15.86 1.00
C HIS A 126 3.31 -14.67 1.38
N CYS A 127 2.93 -13.86 0.38
CA CYS A 127 1.97 -12.78 0.54
C CYS A 127 0.65 -13.30 1.11
N PHE A 128 0.18 -12.68 2.19
CA PHE A 128 -1.07 -13.05 2.87
C PHE A 128 -2.34 -12.66 2.09
N LEU A 129 -2.20 -11.91 0.99
CA LEU A 129 -3.29 -11.55 0.09
C LEU A 129 -3.57 -12.62 -0.97
N LEU A 130 -2.81 -13.72 -0.97
CA LEU A 130 -3.03 -14.84 -1.87
C LEU A 130 -4.20 -15.71 -1.36
N ASP A 131 -5.06 -16.12 -2.29
CA ASP A 131 -6.13 -17.10 -2.04
C ASP A 131 -5.59 -18.54 -2.07
N GLU A 132 -6.50 -19.51 -1.93
CA GLU A 132 -6.18 -20.94 -1.91
C GLU A 132 -5.59 -21.40 -3.25
N GLU A 133 -5.98 -20.78 -4.36
CA GLU A 133 -5.44 -20.99 -5.70
C GLU A 133 -4.12 -20.23 -5.96
N LYS A 134 -3.59 -19.52 -4.95
CA LYS A 134 -2.39 -18.68 -5.04
C LYS A 134 -2.51 -17.50 -6.00
N ALA A 135 -3.73 -17.05 -6.27
CA ALA A 135 -4.01 -15.79 -6.93
C ALA A 135 -4.19 -14.67 -5.91
N CYS A 136 -3.89 -13.43 -6.31
CA CYS A 136 -4.07 -12.28 -5.42
C CYS A 136 -5.56 -11.95 -5.31
N GLY A 137 -6.11 -12.01 -4.10
CA GLY A 137 -7.53 -11.73 -3.82
C GLY A 137 -7.90 -10.26 -4.06
N ILE A 138 -6.94 -9.35 -4.00
CA ILE A 138 -7.12 -7.92 -4.28
C ILE A 138 -6.42 -7.48 -5.57
N TYR A 139 -6.28 -8.35 -6.56
CA TYR A 139 -5.44 -8.07 -7.74
C TYR A 139 -5.75 -6.73 -8.42
N ASN A 140 -7.03 -6.34 -8.51
CA ASN A 140 -7.44 -5.08 -9.13
C ASN A 140 -7.18 -3.86 -8.24
N GLN A 141 -7.10 -4.05 -6.92
CA GLN A 141 -6.79 -3.02 -5.92
C GLN A 141 -5.40 -3.20 -5.33
N ARG A 142 -4.51 -3.89 -6.06
CA ARG A 142 -3.14 -4.12 -5.61
C ARG A 142 -2.42 -2.77 -5.46
N PRO A 143 -1.67 -2.55 -4.36
CA PRO A 143 -1.01 -1.28 -4.12
C PRO A 143 0.03 -0.92 -5.17
N LEU A 144 0.45 0.35 -5.22
CA LEU A 144 1.48 0.84 -6.14
C LEU A 144 2.74 -0.01 -6.03
N ALA A 145 3.19 -0.32 -4.81
CA ALA A 145 4.34 -1.20 -4.61
C ALA A 145 4.18 -2.54 -5.35
N CYS A 146 2.99 -3.15 -5.34
CA CYS A 146 2.72 -4.38 -6.09
C CYS A 146 2.61 -4.16 -7.61
N ARG A 147 2.09 -3.02 -8.07
CA ARG A 147 2.01 -2.68 -9.51
C ARG A 147 3.38 -2.44 -10.13
N LEU A 148 4.33 -1.96 -9.33
CA LEU A 148 5.72 -1.72 -9.73
C LEU A 148 6.60 -2.96 -9.51
N HIS A 149 6.15 -3.92 -8.69
CA HIS A 149 6.79 -5.20 -8.46
C HIS A 149 6.48 -6.21 -9.59
N VAL A 150 6.93 -5.88 -10.79
CA VAL A 150 6.77 -6.69 -12.00
C VAL A 150 8.05 -7.44 -12.35
N SER A 151 7.93 -8.60 -13.00
CA SER A 151 9.09 -9.41 -13.40
C SER A 151 8.98 -9.86 -14.85
N THR A 152 10.13 -9.90 -15.52
CA THR A 152 10.29 -10.42 -16.88
C THR A 152 10.75 -11.88 -16.92
N SER A 153 10.85 -12.55 -15.77
CA SER A 153 11.24 -13.97 -15.70
C SER A 153 10.65 -14.71 -14.50
N VAL A 154 9.77 -15.67 -14.76
CA VAL A 154 9.24 -16.63 -13.79
C VAL A 154 10.34 -17.53 -13.23
N ALA A 155 11.31 -17.92 -14.06
CA ALA A 155 12.43 -18.75 -13.64
C ALA A 155 13.26 -18.05 -12.54
N VAL A 156 13.61 -16.78 -12.76
CA VAL A 156 14.34 -15.97 -11.76
C VAL A 156 13.48 -15.74 -10.52
N CYS A 157 12.20 -15.41 -10.66
CA CYS A 157 11.29 -15.29 -9.51
C CYS A 157 11.27 -16.57 -8.65
N ARG A 158 11.27 -17.74 -9.29
CA ARG A 158 11.25 -19.04 -8.59
C ARG A 158 12.52 -19.26 -7.78
N GLN A 159 13.67 -18.93 -8.35
CA GLN A 159 15.00 -19.18 -7.78
C GLN A 159 15.41 -18.11 -6.76
N GLU A 160 15.26 -16.84 -7.10
CA GLU A 160 15.78 -15.72 -6.33
C GLU A 160 14.74 -15.06 -5.42
N LYS A 161 13.46 -15.41 -5.56
CA LYS A 161 12.34 -14.85 -4.77
C LYS A 161 12.23 -13.32 -4.85
N ARG A 162 12.68 -12.74 -5.96
CA ARG A 162 12.60 -11.31 -6.26
C ARG A 162 12.30 -11.07 -7.75
N PRO A 163 11.68 -9.94 -8.10
CA PRO A 163 11.46 -9.58 -9.49
C PRO A 163 12.78 -9.22 -10.17
N GLN A 164 12.81 -9.39 -11.49
CA GLN A 164 13.95 -8.98 -12.30
C GLN A 164 13.52 -7.89 -13.28
N PHE A 165 14.25 -6.79 -13.26
CA PHE A 165 14.19 -5.72 -14.26
C PHE A 165 15.51 -4.93 -14.29
N THR A 166 15.75 -4.18 -15.35
CA THR A 166 16.99 -3.41 -15.52
C THR A 166 16.96 -2.11 -14.69
N PRO A 167 18.11 -1.59 -14.22
CA PRO A 167 18.15 -0.29 -13.53
C PRO A 167 17.60 0.88 -14.36
N LYS A 168 17.81 0.84 -15.69
CA LYS A 168 17.27 1.84 -16.61
C LYS A 168 15.74 1.81 -16.64
N PHE A 169 15.15 0.62 -16.71
CA PHE A 169 13.71 0.45 -16.66
C PHE A 169 13.14 0.96 -15.33
N ALA A 170 13.77 0.62 -14.20
CA ALA A 170 13.36 1.10 -12.88
C ALA A 170 13.35 2.64 -12.80
N ALA A 171 14.44 3.28 -13.23
CA ALA A 171 14.55 4.74 -13.19
C ALA A 171 13.52 5.46 -14.09
N ASP A 172 13.26 4.93 -15.30
CA ASP A 172 12.21 5.48 -16.17
C ASP A 172 10.84 5.37 -15.51
N LEU A 173 10.52 4.19 -14.97
CA LEU A 173 9.24 3.93 -14.31
C LEU A 173 9.06 4.82 -13.07
N ASP A 174 10.08 4.95 -12.23
CA ASP A 174 10.04 5.82 -11.04
C ASP A 174 9.69 7.27 -11.41
N SER A 175 10.27 7.79 -12.49
CA SER A 175 10.01 9.16 -12.94
C SER A 175 8.55 9.36 -13.41
N ARG A 176 7.99 8.37 -14.11
CA ARG A 176 6.60 8.39 -14.60
C ARG A 176 5.61 8.28 -13.45
N VAL A 177 5.84 7.34 -12.54
CA VAL A 177 5.00 7.13 -11.35
C VAL A 177 5.02 8.36 -10.47
N LYS A 178 6.21 8.94 -10.23
CA LYS A 178 6.32 10.19 -9.48
C LYS A 178 5.45 11.28 -10.06
N LYS A 179 5.48 11.47 -11.38
CA LYS A 179 4.62 12.46 -12.04
C LYS A 179 3.13 12.18 -11.81
N ILE A 180 2.70 10.92 -11.92
CA ILE A 180 1.29 10.53 -11.71
C ILE A 180 0.85 10.85 -10.27
N VAL A 181 1.69 10.52 -9.28
CA VAL A 181 1.42 10.80 -7.86
C VAL A 181 1.42 12.31 -7.58
N ASP A 182 2.35 13.07 -8.18
CA ASP A 182 2.38 14.53 -8.08
C ASP A 182 1.12 15.16 -8.69
N ASP A 183 0.63 14.67 -9.82
CA ASP A 183 -0.62 15.13 -10.44
C ASP A 183 -1.83 14.83 -9.53
N PHE A 184 -1.88 13.65 -8.92
CA PHE A 184 -2.93 13.29 -7.95
C PHE A 184 -2.88 14.21 -6.71
N ALA A 185 -1.69 14.49 -6.18
CA ALA A 185 -1.52 15.45 -5.09
C ALA A 185 -2.04 16.85 -5.47
N ALA A 186 -1.68 17.32 -6.67
CA ALA A 186 -2.08 18.63 -7.21
C ALA A 186 -3.60 18.76 -7.44
N SER A 187 -4.31 17.64 -7.60
CA SER A 187 -5.78 17.60 -7.74
C SER A 187 -6.54 17.80 -6.42
N GLY A 188 -5.84 18.10 -5.32
CA GLY A 188 -6.43 18.36 -4.00
C GLY A 188 -6.16 17.28 -2.96
N HIS A 189 -5.53 16.16 -3.35
CA HIS A 189 -5.26 15.02 -2.47
C HIS A 189 -3.87 15.02 -1.82
N HIS A 190 -3.19 16.18 -1.75
CA HIS A 190 -1.84 16.33 -1.20
C HIS A 190 -1.63 15.80 0.23
N LEU A 191 -2.67 15.80 1.07
CA LEU A 191 -2.59 15.20 2.42
C LEU A 191 -2.45 13.67 2.35
N LEU A 192 -2.95 13.04 1.29
CA LEU A 192 -2.95 11.59 1.10
C LEU A 192 -1.72 11.06 0.34
N THR A 193 -0.85 11.93 -0.18
CA THR A 193 0.38 11.53 -0.91
C THR A 193 1.65 11.66 -0.10
N GLY A 194 1.56 12.06 1.17
CA GLY A 194 2.69 12.07 2.09
C GLY A 194 3.73 13.17 1.85
N LEU A 195 4.60 13.38 2.84
CA LEU A 195 5.81 14.19 2.74
C LEU A 195 6.96 13.41 2.07
N GLY A 196 6.79 13.03 0.79
CA GLY A 196 7.92 12.61 -0.06
C GLY A 196 8.64 11.32 0.33
N GLY A 197 7.93 10.20 0.45
CA GLY A 197 8.53 8.87 0.25
C GLY A 197 9.14 8.15 1.47
N THR A 198 8.85 8.56 2.70
CA THR A 198 9.41 7.88 3.91
C THR A 198 8.39 7.27 4.85
N MET A 199 7.11 7.34 4.53
CA MET A 199 6.05 6.84 5.41
C MET A 199 5.57 5.48 4.92
N TYR A 200 6.42 4.46 5.09
CA TYR A 200 6.03 3.08 4.77
C TYR A 200 4.86 2.67 5.67
N ARG A 201 3.70 2.45 5.04
CA ARG A 201 2.58 1.74 5.65
C ARG A 201 2.63 0.33 5.16
N MET A 202 2.62 -0.62 6.07
CA MET A 202 2.55 -2.03 5.70
C MET A 202 1.16 -2.54 5.99
N LEU A 203 0.57 -3.19 4.99
CA LEU A 203 -0.48 -4.14 5.27
C LEU A 203 0.14 -5.29 6.07
N THR A 204 -0.46 -5.60 7.20
CA THR A 204 -0.13 -6.73 8.06
C THR A 204 -1.29 -7.73 8.05
N TYR A 205 -1.01 -8.97 8.42
CA TYR A 205 -2.04 -9.97 8.64
C TYR A 205 -1.71 -10.73 9.92
N ASN A 206 -2.68 -10.77 10.84
CA ASN A 206 -2.60 -11.55 12.06
C ASN A 206 -3.30 -12.90 11.84
N PRO A 207 -2.56 -14.02 11.70
CA PRO A 207 -3.16 -15.32 11.41
C PRO A 207 -3.97 -15.88 12.58
N GLN A 208 -3.62 -15.53 13.83
CA GLN A 208 -4.32 -16.00 15.03
C GLN A 208 -5.73 -15.39 15.12
N GLN A 209 -5.85 -14.13 14.72
CA GLN A 209 -7.11 -13.40 14.73
C GLN A 209 -7.84 -13.43 13.38
N ARG A 210 -7.15 -13.87 12.31
CA ARG A 210 -7.59 -13.80 10.91
C ARG A 210 -7.95 -12.37 10.48
N ARG A 211 -7.19 -11.38 10.94
CA ARG A 211 -7.46 -9.96 10.69
C ARG A 211 -6.35 -9.32 9.88
N PHE A 212 -6.73 -8.38 9.01
CA PHE A 212 -5.77 -7.51 8.35
C PHE A 212 -5.46 -6.35 9.28
N GLY A 213 -4.24 -5.86 9.23
CA GLY A 213 -3.85 -4.63 9.88
C GLY A 213 -3.21 -3.68 8.88
N LEU A 214 -3.21 -2.40 9.24
CA LEU A 214 -2.33 -1.43 8.64
C LEU A 214 -1.43 -0.90 9.73
N ASN A 215 -0.13 -1.11 9.58
CA ASN A 215 0.82 -0.46 10.46
C ASN A 215 0.97 1.01 10.02
N PHE A 216 0.43 1.90 10.84
CA PHE A 216 0.44 3.34 10.68
C PHE A 216 1.25 3.95 11.82
N PHE A 217 2.51 4.28 11.54
CA PHE A 217 3.48 4.84 12.50
C PHE A 217 3.70 4.01 13.79
N GLY A 218 3.77 2.69 13.65
CA GLY A 218 3.98 1.79 14.79
C GLY A 218 2.68 1.44 15.52
N GLN A 219 1.55 2.01 15.13
CA GLN A 219 0.23 1.54 15.55
C GLN A 219 -0.36 0.62 14.50
N GLU A 220 -0.98 -0.45 14.96
CA GLU A 220 -1.69 -1.37 14.08
C GLU A 220 -3.16 -1.01 14.08
N ILE A 221 -3.65 -0.52 12.94
CA ILE A 221 -5.08 -0.32 12.73
C ILE A 221 -5.63 -1.63 12.18
N ILE A 222 -6.42 -2.34 12.99
CA ILE A 222 -6.92 -3.67 12.65
C ILE A 222 -8.28 -3.56 11.95
N PHE A 223 -8.42 -4.26 10.81
CA PHE A 223 -9.66 -4.39 10.07
C PHE A 223 -10.09 -5.86 10.00
N THR A 224 -11.39 -6.09 10.12
CA THR A 224 -11.98 -7.44 10.13
C THR A 224 -12.51 -7.80 8.74
N ARG A 225 -11.98 -8.88 8.16
CA ARG A 225 -12.75 -9.74 7.26
C ARG A 225 -13.63 -10.63 8.15
N PRO A 226 -14.95 -10.75 7.93
CA PRO A 226 -15.77 -11.65 8.73
C PRO A 226 -15.27 -13.12 8.65
#